data_AF-A0A7C9HP06-F1
#
_entry.id   AF-A0A7C9HP06-F1
#
_cell.length_a   1.000
_cell.length_b   1.000
_cell.length_c   1.000
_cell.angle_alpha   90.00
_cell.angle_beta   90.00
_cell.angle_gamma   90.00
#
_symmetry.space_group_name_H-M   'P 1'
#
loop_
_entity.id
_entity.type
_entity.pdbx_description
1 polymer ?
#
loop_
_entity_poly.entity_id
_entity_poly.type
_entity_poly.pdbx_seq_one_letter_code
_entity_poly.pdbx_strand_id
1 'polypeptide(L)'
;MDNWRDELAILQAQVAVQHLILQSLVHSHSQPDALLQEWRRLRADRVAQAYALPADARSSDWLSQHMQVFAEDWTAELVDLIARGADHVGEATSADLS
;
A
#
# COMPACT_ATOMS: atom_id res chain seq x y z
N MET A 1 28.34 -19.56 -6.62
CA MET A 1 28.37 -18.22 -5.99
C MET A 1 26.97 -17.67 -6.08
N ASP A 2 26.20 -17.86 -5.01
CA ASP A 2 25.15 -16.99 -4.49
C ASP A 2 24.56 -15.91 -5.42
N ASN A 3 23.67 -16.35 -6.32
CA ASN A 3 22.77 -15.51 -7.11
C ASN A 3 21.72 -14.77 -6.25
N TRP A 4 21.67 -15.02 -4.94
CA TRP A 4 20.65 -14.47 -4.06
C TRP A 4 20.69 -12.93 -3.99
N ARG A 5 21.85 -12.31 -4.24
CA ARG A 5 21.96 -10.84 -4.29
C ARG A 5 21.27 -10.26 -5.51
N ASP A 6 21.44 -10.90 -6.67
CA ASP A 6 20.81 -10.47 -7.91
C ASP A 6 19.29 -10.77 -7.85
N GLU A 7 18.90 -11.92 -7.29
CA GLU A 7 17.49 -12.25 -7.01
C GLU A 7 16.85 -11.25 -6.04
N LEU A 8 17.55 -10.88 -4.95
CA LEU A 8 17.08 -9.85 -4.02
C LEU A 8 16.95 -8.49 -4.69
N ALA A 9 17.92 -8.10 -5.53
CA ALA A 9 17.87 -6.84 -6.27
C ALA A 9 16.68 -6.80 -7.24
N ILE A 10 16.38 -7.91 -7.92
CA ILE A 10 15.21 -8.04 -8.79
C ILE A 10 13.92 -7.88 -7.98
N LEU A 11 13.81 -8.52 -6.81
CA LEU A 11 12.64 -8.38 -5.93
C LEU A 11 12.49 -6.94 -5.45
N GLN A 12 13.58 -6.28 -5.05
CA GLN A 12 13.56 -4.87 -4.64
C GLN A 12 13.10 -3.96 -5.79
N ALA A 13 13.58 -4.20 -7.01
CA ALA A 13 13.15 -3.44 -8.19
C ALA A 13 11.66 -3.64 -8.49
N GLN A 14 11.16 -4.88 -8.38
CA GLN A 14 9.73 -5.16 -8.57
C GLN A 14 8.86 -4.44 -7.53
N VAL A 15 9.26 -4.47 -6.25
CA VAL A 15 8.56 -3.75 -5.17
C VAL A 15 8.58 -2.25 -5.43
N ALA A 16 9.72 -1.68 -5.84
CA ALA A 16 9.82 -0.25 -6.14
C ALA A 16 8.89 0.16 -7.30
N VAL A 17 8.82 -0.62 -8.37
CA VAL A 17 7.91 -0.35 -9.50
C VAL A 17 6.44 -0.44 -9.07
N GLN A 18 6.08 -1.44 -8.25
CA GLN A 18 4.72 -1.56 -7.72
C GLN A 18 4.34 -0.36 -6.85
N HIS A 19 5.26 0.14 -6.03
CA HIS A 19 5.06 1.33 -5.21
C HIS A 19 4.80 2.58 -6.07
N LEU A 20 5.58 2.79 -7.13
CA LEU A 20 5.36 3.89 -8.09
C LEU A 20 4.00 3.80 -8.79
N ILE A 21 3.59 2.59 -9.18
CA ILE A 21 2.25 2.37 -9.78
C ILE A 21 1.16 2.77 -8.79
N LEU A 22 1.24 2.29 -7.55
CA LEU A 22 0.27 2.62 -6.51
C LEU A 22 0.20 4.13 -6.25
N GLN A 23 1.36 4.80 -6.12
CA GLN A 23 1.41 6.25 -5.96
C GLN A 23 0.75 6.96 -7.14
N SER A 24 1.05 6.59 -8.39
CA SER A 24 0.43 7.21 -9.57
C SER A 24 -1.10 7.03 -9.60
N LEU A 25 -1.59 5.87 -9.18
CA LEU A 25 -3.02 5.59 -9.07
C LEU A 25 -3.67 6.49 -8.02
N VAL A 26 -3.09 6.61 -6.82
CA VAL A 26 -3.61 7.46 -5.74
C VAL A 26 -3.71 8.92 -6.21
N HIS A 27 -2.66 9.45 -6.85
CA HIS A 27 -2.64 10.84 -7.33
C HIS A 27 -3.64 11.09 -8.45
N SER A 28 -3.94 10.08 -9.26
CA SER A 28 -4.89 10.19 -10.38
C SER A 28 -6.32 9.83 -9.97
N HIS A 29 -6.53 9.35 -8.74
CA HIS A 29 -7.82 8.84 -8.30
C HIS A 29 -8.77 9.99 -7.96
N SER A 30 -9.97 9.94 -8.53
CA SER A 30 -10.98 11.00 -8.34
C SER A 30 -11.56 11.04 -6.92
N GLN A 31 -11.45 9.93 -6.19
CA GLN A 31 -12.00 9.73 -4.84
C GLN A 31 -11.00 9.00 -3.94
N PRO A 32 -9.96 9.69 -3.44
CA PRO A 32 -8.91 9.08 -2.62
C PRO A 32 -9.45 8.35 -1.37
N ASP A 33 -10.49 8.89 -0.73
CA ASP A 33 -11.09 8.26 0.46
C ASP A 33 -11.74 6.91 0.16
N ALA A 34 -12.38 6.78 -1.00
CA ALA A 34 -13.00 5.52 -1.44
C ALA A 34 -11.93 4.44 -1.66
N LEU A 35 -10.76 4.82 -2.17
CA LEU A 35 -9.61 3.93 -2.32
C LEU A 35 -9.09 3.42 -0.96
N LEU A 36 -9.00 4.30 0.04
CA LEU A 36 -8.60 3.92 1.39
C LEU A 36 -9.61 2.98 2.06
N GLN A 37 -10.91 3.22 1.87
CA GLN A 37 -11.96 2.33 2.39
C GLN A 37 -11.89 0.95 1.73
N GLU A 38 -11.74 0.90 0.41
CA GLU A 38 -11.62 -0.35 -0.33
C GLU A 38 -10.35 -1.11 0.05
N TRP A 39 -9.22 -0.42 0.23
CA TRP A 39 -7.99 -1.01 0.76
C TRP A 39 -8.21 -1.66 2.13
N ARG A 40 -8.86 -0.95 3.07
CA ARG A 40 -9.16 -1.49 4.42
C ARG A 40 -10.06 -2.72 4.36
N ARG A 41 -11.06 -2.70 3.48
CA ARG A 41 -11.96 -3.85 3.23
C ARG A 41 -11.18 -5.05 2.71
N LEU A 42 -10.40 -4.87 1.65
CA LEU A 42 -9.58 -5.91 1.05
C LEU A 42 -8.53 -6.46 2.03
N ARG A 43 -7.94 -5.61 2.87
CA ARG A 43 -7.01 -6.05 3.93
C ARG A 43 -7.70 -6.95 4.94
N ALA A 44 -8.90 -6.58 5.41
CA ALA A 44 -9.68 -7.42 6.32
C ALA A 44 -10.04 -8.78 5.67
N ASP A 45 -10.44 -8.77 4.40
CA ASP A 45 -10.78 -9.98 3.63
C ASP A 45 -9.54 -10.84 3.35
N ARG A 46 -8.38 -10.24 3.08
CA ARG A 46 -7.10 -10.92 2.85
C ARG A 46 -6.49 -11.48 4.12
N VAL A 47 -6.65 -10.83 5.28
CA VAL A 47 -6.31 -11.44 6.56
C VAL A 47 -7.12 -12.72 6.75
N ALA A 48 -8.41 -12.72 6.39
CA ALA A 48 -9.23 -13.93 6.41
C ALA A 48 -8.79 -15.00 5.40
N GLN A 49 -8.33 -14.61 4.20
CA GLN A 49 -7.85 -15.55 3.16
C GLN A 49 -6.39 -15.99 3.33
N ALA A 50 -5.54 -15.26 4.05
CA ALA A 50 -4.19 -15.69 4.40
C ALA A 50 -4.22 -16.97 5.25
N TYR A 51 -5.30 -17.16 6.03
CA TYR A 51 -5.60 -18.44 6.69
C TYR A 51 -5.97 -19.58 5.73
N ALA A 52 -6.19 -19.31 4.44
CA ALA A 52 -6.53 -20.29 3.40
C ALA A 52 -5.31 -20.80 2.58
N LEU A 53 -4.11 -20.27 2.80
CA LEU A 53 -2.88 -20.77 2.17
C LEU A 53 -2.50 -22.19 2.65
N PRO A 54 -1.75 -22.99 1.86
CA PRO A 54 -1.26 -24.31 2.28
C PRO A 54 -0.49 -24.24 3.62
N ALA A 55 -0.56 -25.30 4.44
CA ALA A 55 -0.06 -25.31 5.83
C ALA A 55 1.44 -25.00 5.97
N ASP A 56 2.18 -25.29 4.91
CA ASP A 56 3.61 -25.07 4.68
C ASP A 56 3.96 -23.59 4.40
N ALA A 57 2.99 -22.79 3.94
CA ALA A 57 3.09 -21.33 3.89
C ALA A 57 2.49 -20.66 5.14
N ARG A 58 1.61 -21.35 5.89
CA ARG A 58 1.03 -20.88 7.17
C ARG A 58 2.04 -20.83 8.32
N SER A 59 3.09 -21.64 8.31
CA SER A 59 3.95 -21.85 9.49
C SER A 59 5.00 -20.76 9.73
N SER A 60 5.05 -19.74 8.89
CA SER A 60 5.95 -18.61 9.11
C SER A 60 5.16 -17.50 9.78
N ASP A 61 5.06 -17.54 11.12
CA ASP A 61 4.61 -16.39 11.93
C ASP A 61 5.32 -15.10 11.48
N TRP A 62 6.56 -15.25 11.04
CA TRP A 62 7.38 -14.20 10.43
C TRP A 62 6.74 -13.61 9.16
N LEU A 63 6.19 -14.41 8.24
CA LEU A 63 5.54 -13.93 7.02
C LEU A 63 4.25 -13.18 7.35
N SER A 64 3.42 -13.72 8.26
CA SER A 64 2.19 -13.04 8.69
C SER A 64 2.49 -11.72 9.40
N GLN A 65 3.50 -11.69 10.27
CA GLN A 65 3.96 -10.45 10.91
C GLN A 65 4.49 -9.44 9.90
N HIS A 66 5.33 -9.86 8.95
CA HIS A 66 5.86 -8.96 7.92
C HIS A 66 4.75 -8.41 7.01
N MET A 67 3.82 -9.26 6.57
CA MET A 67 2.66 -8.81 5.82
C MET A 67 1.83 -7.79 6.59
N GLN A 68 1.67 -7.98 7.90
CA GLN A 68 0.95 -7.03 8.73
C GLN A 68 1.68 -5.69 8.86
N VAL A 69 2.99 -5.71 9.12
CA VAL A 69 3.82 -4.50 9.17
C VAL A 69 3.76 -3.74 7.86
N PHE A 70 3.97 -4.40 6.71
CA PHE A 70 3.87 -3.75 5.41
C PHE A 70 2.48 -3.18 5.13
N ALA A 71 1.42 -3.88 5.53
CA ALA A 71 0.07 -3.38 5.36
C ALA A 71 -0.22 -2.16 6.25
N GLU A 72 0.38 -2.08 7.44
CA GLU A 72 0.27 -0.92 8.33
C GLU A 72 1.03 0.28 7.78
N ASP A 73 2.28 0.08 7.35
CA ASP A 73 3.11 1.12 6.74
C ASP A 73 2.42 1.71 5.50
N TRP A 74 1.92 0.85 4.60
CA TRP A 74 1.19 1.30 3.42
C TRP A 74 -0.12 2.02 3.78
N THR A 75 -0.81 1.59 4.83
CA THR A 75 -2.02 2.29 5.29
C THR A 75 -1.69 3.70 5.79
N ALA A 76 -0.58 3.86 6.52
CA ALA A 76 -0.13 5.15 7.02
C ALA A 76 0.28 6.08 5.87
N GLU A 77 1.04 5.58 4.88
CA GLU A 77 1.42 6.34 3.69
C GLU A 77 0.19 6.79 2.89
N LEU A 78 -0.79 5.89 2.69
CA LEU A 78 -2.01 6.22 1.98
C LEU A 78 -2.83 7.30 2.71
N VAL A 79 -2.92 7.24 4.05
CA VAL A 79 -3.59 8.29 4.85
C VAL A 79 -2.88 9.64 4.71
N ASP A 80 -1.54 9.67 4.78
CA ASP A 80 -0.75 10.90 4.64
C ASP A 80 -0.87 11.50 3.24
N LEU A 81 -0.79 10.68 2.18
CA LEU A 81 -0.98 11.12 0.79
C LEU A 81 -2.37 11.74 0.57
N ILE A 82 -3.42 11.12 1.12
CA ILE A 82 -4.79 11.64 1.00
C ILE A 82 -4.94 12.95 1.77
N ALA A 83 -4.41 13.04 2.99
CA ALA A 83 -4.47 14.26 3.80
C ALA A 83 -3.79 15.44 3.07
N ARG A 84 -2.59 15.22 2.51
CA ARG A 84 -1.87 16.24 1.73
C ARG A 84 -2.60 16.64 0.46
N GLY A 85 -3.25 15.69 -0.22
CA GLY A 85 -4.09 15.98 -1.39
C GLY A 85 -5.30 16.86 -1.06
N ALA A 86 -5.93 16.61 0.10
CA ALA A 86 -7.07 17.42 0.58
C ALA A 86 -6.65 18.86 0.95
N ASP A 87 -5.49 19.03 1.59
CA ASP A 87 -4.94 20.35 1.91
C ASP A 87 -4.68 21.18 0.65
N HIS A 88 -4.17 20.56 -0.42
CA HIS A 88 -3.89 21.25 -1.68
C HIS A 88 -5.16 21.73 -2.41
N VAL A 89 -6.26 20.97 -2.32
CA VAL A 89 -7.56 21.37 -2.89
C VAL A 89 -8.22 22.48 -2.07
N GLY A 90 -8.07 22.46 -0.74
CA GLY A 90 -8.58 23.51 0.14
C GLY A 90 -7.92 24.86 -0.10
N GLU A 91 -6.60 24.88 -0.33
CA GLU A 91 -5.82 26.09 -0.60
C GLU A 91 -6.16 26.72 -1.97
N ALA A 92 -6.33 25.90 -3.00
CA ALA A 92 -6.76 26.35 -4.33
C ALA A 92 -8.18 26.96 -4.32
N THR A 93 -9.10 26.39 -3.54
CA THR A 93 -10.47 26.90 -3.42
C THR A 93 -10.53 28.23 -2.66
N SER A 94 -9.64 28.44 -1.68
CA SER A 94 -9.55 29.70 -0.94
C SER A 94 -8.94 30.84 -1.75
N ALA A 95 -8.03 30.52 -2.69
CA ALA A 95 -7.38 31.51 -3.55
C ALA A 95 -8.31 32.04 -4.67
N ASP A 96 -9.28 31.24 -5.12
CA ASP A 96 -10.25 31.62 -6.16
C ASP A 96 -11.44 32.46 -5.61
N LEU A 97 -11.54 32.59 -4.29
CA LEU A 97 -12.59 33.35 -3.59
C LEU A 97 -12.13 34.69 -2.99
N SER A 98 -10.86 35.09 -3.22
CA SER A 98 -10.28 36.39 -2.78
C SER A 98 -10.06 37.33 -3.96
#